data_AF-A0A1G6SZ81-F1
#
_entry.id   AF-A0A1G6SZ81-F1
#
_cell.length_a   1.000
_cell.length_b   1.000
_cell.length_c   1.000
_cell.angle_alpha   90.00
_cell.angle_beta   90.00
_cell.angle_gamma   90.00
#
_symmetry.space_group_name_H-M   'P 1'
#
loop_
_entity.id
_entity.type
_entity.pdbx_description
1 polymer ?
#
loop_
_entity_poly.entity_id
_entity_poly.type
_entity_poly.pdbx_seq_one_letter_code
_entity_poly.pdbx_strand_id
1 'polypeptide(L)' 'MAFDLHRADGEVIRYEDGARFSFTATGHLVVYDTRGNKTLYSHHSWDRIEEPVPPPRT' A
#
# COMPACT_ATOMS: atom_id res chain seq x y z
N MET A 1 3.82 14.37 3.98
CA MET A 1 5.13 14.12 3.35
C MET A 1 4.90 13.30 2.10
N ALA A 2 5.51 13.66 0.97
CA ALA A 2 5.55 12.83 -0.23
C ALA A 2 6.69 11.80 -0.12
N PHE A 3 6.53 10.64 -0.74
CA PHE A 3 7.55 9.59 -0.74
C PHE A 3 7.46 8.68 -1.97
N ASP A 4 8.60 8.09 -2.32
CA ASP A 4 8.71 7.10 -3.38
C ASP A 4 8.83 5.70 -2.75
N LEU A 5 8.01 4.76 -3.21
CA LEU A 5 8.14 3.34 -2.88
C LEU A 5 8.95 2.66 -3.97
N HIS A 6 10.17 2.26 -3.62
CA HIS A 6 11.05 1.49 -4.49
C HIS A 6 10.77 0.00 -4.31
N ARG A 7 10.33 -0.67 -5.38
CA ARG A 7 10.09 -2.11 -5.40
C ARG A 7 11.36 -2.86 -5.82
N ALA A 8 11.43 -4.13 -5.44
CA ALA A 8 12.59 -4.99 -5.70
C ALA A 8 12.78 -5.30 -7.20
N ASP A 9 11.71 -5.20 -8.00
CA ASP A 9 11.73 -5.35 -9.47
C ASP A 9 12.21 -4.08 -10.19
N GLY A 10 12.50 -3.01 -9.45
CA GLY A 10 12.92 -1.71 -9.99
C GLY A 10 11.76 -0.75 -10.29
N GLU A 11 10.50 -1.14 -10.07
CA GLU A 11 9.37 -0.21 -10.17
C GLU A 11 9.45 0.83 -9.04
N VAL A 12 9.12 2.08 -9.38
CA VAL A 12 9.00 3.18 -8.42
C VAL A 12 7.59 3.73 -8.45
N ILE A 13 6.90 3.63 -7.31
CA ILE A 13 5.55 4.18 -7.13
C ILE A 13 5.68 5.49 -6.36
N ARG A 14 5.18 6.59 -6.92
CA ARG A 14 5.22 7.92 -6.30
C ARG A 14 3.93 8.19 -5.55
N TYR A 15 4.07 8.54 -4.27
CA TYR A 15 2.96 8.91 -3.42
C TYR A 15 2.99 10.41 -3.08
N GLU A 16 1.86 11.05 -3.34
CA GLU A 16 1.64 12.49 -3.13
C GLU A 16 1.72 12.89 -1.65
N ASP A 17 1.88 14.19 -1.42
CA ASP A 17 1.91 14.75 -0.07
C ASP A 17 0.59 14.48 0.67
N GLY A 18 0.69 13.81 1.82
CA GLY A 18 -0.45 13.41 2.63
C GLY A 18 -0.75 11.91 2.58
N ALA A 19 -0.08 11.16 1.70
CA ALA A 19 -0.04 9.72 1.80
C ALA A 19 0.61 9.26 3.12
N ARG A 20 0.14 8.13 3.65
CA ARG A 20 0.64 7.53 4.89
C ARG A 20 1.00 6.08 4.64
N PHE A 21 2.03 5.59 5.30
CA PHE A 21 2.38 4.18 5.26
C PHE A 21 2.57 3.59 6.66
N SER A 22 2.41 2.28 6.78
CA SER A 22 2.62 1.54 8.02
C SER A 22 3.05 0.10 7.71
N PHE A 23 3.77 -0.52 8.64
CA PHE A 23 4.12 -1.94 8.57
C PHE A 23 3.24 -2.74 9.54
N THR A 24 2.66 -3.84 9.07
CA THR A 24 1.94 -4.78 9.95
C THR A 24 2.93 -5.59 10.78
N ALA A 25 2.45 -6.20 11.87
CA ALA A 25 3.26 -7.11 12.70
C ALA A 25 3.82 -8.31 11.90
N THR A 26 3.17 -8.66 10.79
CA THR A 26 3.60 -9.71 9.86
C THR A 26 4.49 -9.19 8.73
N GLY A 27 4.96 -7.93 8.80
CA GLY A 27 5.90 -7.34 7.85
C GLY A 27 5.27 -6.77 6.58
N HIS A 28 3.95 -6.79 6.42
CA HIS A 28 3.30 -6.25 5.22
C HIS A 28 3.34 -4.72 5.23
N LEU A 29 3.58 -4.10 4.07
CA LEU A 29 3.49 -2.65 3.92
C LEU A 29 2.06 -2.27 3.55
N VAL A 30 1.47 -1.36 4.33
CA VAL A 30 0.18 -0.74 4.06
C VAL A 30 0.42 0.69 3.65
N VAL A 31 -0.13 1.12 2.52
CA VAL A 31 -0.12 2.51 2.08
C VAL A 31 -1.54 3.03 1.94
N TYR A 32 -1.77 4.21 2.51
CA TYR A 32 -2.99 4.99 2.38
C TYR A 32 -2.70 6.19 1.50
N ASP A 33 -3.42 6.32 0.39
CA ASP A 33 -3.33 7.50 -0.46
C ASP A 33 -4.09 8.70 0.15
N THR A 34 -3.96 9.86 -0.48
CA THR A 34 -4.62 11.11 -0.05
C THR A 34 -6.14 11.07 -0.16
N ARG A 35 -6.69 10.10 -0.91
CA ARG A 35 -8.13 9.87 -1.10
C ARG A 35 -8.68 8.84 -0.10
N GLY A 36 -7.82 8.24 0.72
CA GLY A 36 -8.18 7.20 1.69
C GLY A 36 -8.17 5.78 1.13
N ASN A 37 -7.71 5.57 -0.10
CA ASN A 37 -7.56 4.23 -0.66
C ASN A 37 -6.39 3.50 0.02
N LYS A 38 -6.62 2.24 0.38
CA LYS A 38 -5.63 1.35 1.01
C LYS A 38 -5.02 0.43 -0.05
N THR A 39 -3.69 0.38 -0.12
CA THR A 39 -2.95 -0.63 -0.88
C THR A 39 -2.09 -1.45 0.08
N LEU A 40 -2.15 -2.77 -0.05
CA LEU A 40 -1.37 -3.72 0.76
C LEU A 40 -0.30 -4.38 -0.10
N TYR A 41 0.94 -4.41 0.38
CA TYR A 41 2.06 -5.10 -0.25
C TYR A 41 2.58 -6.22 0.65
N SER A 42 2.73 -7.41 0.09
CA SER A 42 3.35 -8.56 0.76
C SER A 42 4.84 -8.37 0.94
N HIS A 43 5.42 -8.68 2.10
CA HIS A 43 6.89 -8.65 2.22
C HIS A 43 7.60 -9.82 1.50
N HIS A 44 6.87 -10.92 1.24
CA HIS A 44 7.42 -12.13 0.62
C HIS A 44 7.61 -12.01 -0.89
N SER A 45 6.90 -11.09 -1.54
CA SER A 45 6.99 -10.90 -3.00
C SER A 45 6.81 -9.44 -3.44
N TRP A 46 6.56 -8.51 -2.51
CA TRP A 46 6.17 -7.12 -2.76
C TRP A 46 5.02 -6.98 -3.75
N ASP A 47 4.31 -8.06 -4.05
CA ASP A 47 3.13 -8.04 -4.89
C ASP A 47 2.02 -7.25 -4.20
N ARG A 48 1.30 -6.49 -5.01
CA ARG A 48 0.06 -5.86 -4.59
C ARG A 48 -0.93 -6.97 -4.24
N ILE A 49 -1.33 -7.01 -2.98
CA ILE A 49 -2.47 -7.81 -2.55
C ILE A 49 -3.70 -6.94 -2.75
N GLU A 50 -4.54 -7.29 -3.70
CA GLU A 50 -5.89 -6.77 -3.73
C GLU A 50 -6.71 -7.49 -2.66
N GLU A 51 -6.99 -6.80 -1.55
CA GLU A 51 -8.05 -7.26 -0.66
C GLU A 51 -9.39 -7.03 -1.36
N PRO A 52 -10.20 -8.09 -1.57
CA PRO A 52 -11.56 -7.89 -2.09
C PRO A 52 -12.33 -7.03 -1.09
N VAL A 53 -12.85 -5.89 -1.55
CA VAL A 53 -13.70 -5.04 -0.74
C VAL A 53 -14.97 -5.85 -0.44
N PRO A 54 -15.28 -6.13 0.85
CA PRO A 54 -16.53 -6.79 1.19
C PRO A 54 -17.69 -5.95 0.65
N PRO A 55 -18.71 -6.56 0.01
CA PRO A 55 -19.87 -5.79 -0.42
C PRO A 55 -20.49 -5.08 0.79
N PRO A 56 -21.04 -3.87 0.60
CA PRO A 56 -21.71 -3.15 1.69
C PRO A 56 -22.81 -4.05 2.25
N ARG A 57 -22.87 -4.16 3.58
CA ARG A 57 -23.97 -4.85 4.26
C ARG A 57 -25.25 -4.04 4.01
N THR A 58 -26.17 -4.58 3.23
CA THR A 58 -27.54 -4.07 3.03
C THR A 58 -28.38 -4.22 4.29
#